data_AF-A0A7Y2E1R2-F1
#
_entry.id   AF-A0A7Y2E1R2-F1
#
_cell.length_a   1.000
_cell.length_b   1.000
_cell.length_c   1.000
_cell.angle_alpha   90.00
_cell.angle_beta   90.00
_cell.angle_gamma   90.00
#
_symmetry.space_group_name_H-M   'P 1'
#
loop_
_entity.id
_entity.type
_entity.pdbx_description
1 polymer ?
#
loop_
_entity_poly.entity_id
_entity_poly.type
_entity_poly.pdbx_seq_one_letter_code
_entity_poly.pdbx_strand_id
1 'polypeptide(L)'
;ITTDQSVLLNVLAKVKSGLLEDGTAIGEGLGTAIARLKDSKAKSKVVILLTDGVNNAGSIAPLTAGEIARTFGIRVYTIGVGTIGMAPYPFKTPFGTQYHNMEVDIDEEVLQQISEATDAKYFRATDNTKLKEIYAEIDKLEKTKIEVTKFKRYTERYLNFALLGTALLLLELLLRLTFFRTLP
;
A
#
# COMPACT_ATOMS: atom_id res chain seq x y z
N ILE A 1 -8.79 3.37 -7.41
CA ILE A 1 -7.36 3.49 -7.02
C ILE A 1 -7.20 4.89 -6.51
N THR A 2 -7.02 5.08 -5.20
CA THR A 2 -6.68 6.41 -4.69
C THR A 2 -5.18 6.56 -4.86
N THR A 3 -4.81 7.23 -5.94
CA THR A 3 -3.44 7.31 -6.50
C THR A 3 -2.67 8.49 -5.92
N ASP A 4 -2.74 8.73 -4.61
CA ASP A 4 -2.04 9.89 -4.03
C ASP A 4 -0.81 9.44 -3.23
N GLN A 5 0.17 8.93 -3.99
CA GLN A 5 1.48 8.55 -3.46
C GLN A 5 2.18 9.74 -2.79
N SER A 6 1.95 10.95 -3.30
CA SER A 6 2.44 12.20 -2.71
C SER A 6 1.91 12.43 -1.30
N VAL A 7 0.60 12.27 -1.08
CA VAL A 7 0.01 12.42 0.27
C VAL A 7 0.57 11.37 1.24
N LEU A 8 0.71 10.11 0.82
CA LEU A 8 1.28 9.07 1.66
C LEU A 8 2.73 9.37 2.06
N LEU A 9 3.56 9.78 1.11
CA LEU A 9 4.96 10.17 1.37
C LEU A 9 5.04 11.35 2.34
N ASN A 10 4.14 12.32 2.22
CA ASN A 10 4.07 13.46 3.13
C ASN A 10 3.65 13.07 4.55
N VAL A 11 2.81 12.04 4.72
CA VAL A 11 2.44 11.51 6.04
C VAL A 11 3.61 10.72 6.62
N LEU A 12 4.26 9.87 5.83
CA LEU A 12 5.43 9.09 6.28
C LEU A 12 6.60 9.99 6.68
N ALA A 13 6.84 11.08 5.95
CA ALA A 13 7.88 12.06 6.29
C ALA A 13 7.67 12.77 7.64
N LYS A 14 6.43 12.74 8.17
CA LYS A 14 6.10 13.31 9.49
C LYS A 14 6.26 12.32 10.64
N VAL A 15 6.41 11.03 10.35
CA VAL A 15 6.64 10.01 11.37
C VAL A 15 8.06 10.22 11.94
N LYS A 16 8.15 10.43 13.25
CA LYS A 16 9.40 10.59 13.98
C LYS A 16 9.44 9.60 15.13
N SER A 17 10.64 9.12 15.45
CA SER A 17 10.88 8.34 16.67
C SER A 17 10.62 9.23 17.91
N GLY A 18 10.04 8.64 18.97
CA GLY A 18 9.69 9.34 20.21
C GLY A 18 8.33 10.05 20.24
N LEU A 19 7.45 9.80 19.26
CA LEU A 19 6.05 10.28 19.27
C LEU A 19 5.11 9.40 20.11
N LEU A 20 5.49 8.15 20.34
CA LEU A 20 4.74 7.15 21.08
C LEU A 20 5.53 6.75 22.33
N GLU A 21 4.85 6.22 23.33
CA GLU A 21 5.50 5.59 24.48
C GLU A 21 6.39 4.44 24.01
N ASP A 22 7.51 4.24 24.71
CA ASP A 22 8.45 3.17 24.40
C ASP A 22 7.75 1.80 24.58
N GLY A 23 7.62 1.07 23.49
CA GLY A 23 6.95 -0.23 23.47
C GLY A 23 6.57 -0.66 22.05
N THR A 24 6.56 -1.96 21.83
CA THR A 24 6.27 -2.62 20.55
C THR A 24 5.00 -3.44 20.73
N ALA A 25 3.86 -2.90 20.27
CA ALA A 25 2.55 -3.53 20.32
C ALA A 25 2.18 -4.15 18.97
N ILE A 26 2.79 -5.29 18.64
CA ILE A 26 2.63 -5.99 17.37
C ILE A 26 1.16 -6.41 17.18
N GLY A 27 0.55 -7.00 18.20
CA GLY A 27 -0.82 -7.51 18.12
C GLY A 27 -1.85 -6.40 17.88
N GLU A 28 -1.68 -5.24 18.52
CA GLU A 28 -2.57 -4.08 18.37
C GLU A 28 -2.45 -3.46 16.96
N GLY A 29 -1.20 -3.30 16.48
CA GLY A 29 -0.93 -2.81 15.13
C GLY A 29 -1.50 -3.74 14.06
N LEU A 30 -1.30 -5.04 14.22
CA LEU A 30 -1.86 -6.04 13.32
C LEU A 30 -3.38 -6.07 13.38
N GLY A 31 -3.98 -6.00 14.59
CA GLY A 31 -5.42 -5.90 14.78
C GLY A 31 -6.05 -4.70 14.09
N THR A 32 -5.39 -3.54 14.16
CA THR A 32 -5.82 -2.32 13.46
C THR A 32 -5.76 -2.48 11.94
N ALA A 33 -4.69 -3.08 11.42
CA ALA A 33 -4.54 -3.36 9.99
C ALA A 33 -5.62 -4.34 9.49
N ILE A 34 -5.87 -5.42 10.25
CA ILE A 34 -6.94 -6.39 9.98
C ILE A 34 -8.30 -5.71 9.97
N ALA A 35 -8.61 -4.89 10.99
CA ALA A 35 -9.87 -4.18 11.09
C ALA A 35 -10.12 -3.26 9.89
N ARG A 36 -9.05 -2.71 9.29
CA ARG A 36 -9.15 -1.90 8.07
C ARG A 36 -9.38 -2.73 6.81
N LEU A 37 -8.85 -3.94 6.74
CA LEU A 37 -8.90 -4.81 5.56
C LEU A 37 -10.08 -5.79 5.56
N LYS A 38 -10.67 -6.10 6.72
CA LYS A 38 -11.74 -7.09 6.85
C LYS A 38 -12.90 -6.79 5.90
N ASP A 39 -13.31 -5.52 5.80
CA ASP A 39 -14.46 -5.06 4.99
C ASP A 39 -14.08 -4.72 3.53
N SER A 40 -12.82 -4.93 3.15
CA SER A 40 -12.36 -4.68 1.78
C SER A 40 -12.96 -5.69 0.79
N LYS A 41 -13.42 -5.19 -0.37
CA LYS A 41 -13.90 -6.01 -1.50
C LYS A 41 -12.77 -6.54 -2.40
N ALA A 42 -11.51 -6.27 -2.06
CA ALA A 42 -10.36 -6.73 -2.83
C ALA A 42 -10.24 -8.26 -2.77
N LYS A 43 -9.89 -8.87 -3.92
CA LYS A 43 -9.66 -10.33 -4.03
C LYS A 43 -8.41 -10.78 -3.25
N SER A 44 -7.36 -9.95 -3.21
CA SER A 44 -6.19 -10.18 -2.36
C SER A 44 -6.17 -9.15 -1.23
N LYS A 45 -5.94 -9.62 0.00
CA LYS A 45 -5.77 -8.81 1.21
C LYS A 45 -4.45 -9.18 1.86
N VAL A 46 -3.58 -8.19 2.01
CA VAL A 46 -2.21 -8.38 2.45
C VAL A 46 -1.87 -7.35 3.50
N VAL A 47 -1.21 -7.78 4.57
CA VAL A 47 -0.55 -6.93 5.57
C VAL A 47 0.93 -7.24 5.53
N ILE A 48 1.76 -6.20 5.60
CA ILE A 48 3.21 -6.33 5.76
C ILE A 48 3.54 -5.76 7.13
N LEU A 49 3.95 -6.63 8.05
CA LEU A 49 4.42 -6.28 9.38
C LEU A 49 5.94 -6.11 9.33
N LEU A 50 6.43 -4.92 9.67
CA LEU A 50 7.85 -4.61 9.76
C LEU A 50 8.17 -4.31 11.23
N THR A 51 9.10 -5.05 11.85
CA THR A 51 9.48 -4.82 13.24
C THR A 51 10.95 -5.15 13.49
N ASP A 52 11.57 -4.42 14.41
CA ASP A 52 12.97 -4.55 14.84
C ASP A 52 13.12 -5.06 16.28
N GLY A 53 12.02 -5.46 16.93
CA GLY A 53 12.05 -5.90 18.32
C GLY A 53 10.93 -6.87 18.70
N VAL A 54 10.92 -7.23 19.98
CA VAL A 54 9.94 -8.15 20.58
C VAL A 54 8.64 -7.43 20.97
N ASN A 55 7.52 -8.15 20.94
CA ASN A 55 6.24 -7.63 21.44
C ASN A 55 6.28 -7.51 22.96
N ASN A 56 6.48 -6.31 23.48
CA ASN A 56 6.57 -6.02 24.91
C ASN A 56 5.43 -5.13 25.43
N ALA A 57 4.50 -4.73 24.56
CA ALA A 57 3.36 -3.88 24.89
C ALA A 57 2.08 -4.35 24.18
N GLY A 58 0.92 -3.82 24.63
CA GLY A 58 -0.38 -4.10 24.05
C GLY A 58 -1.16 -5.21 24.75
N SER A 59 -2.47 -5.27 24.47
CA SER A 59 -3.41 -6.20 25.11
C SER A 59 -3.68 -7.46 24.27
N ILE A 60 -3.28 -7.43 23.00
CA ILE A 60 -3.52 -8.52 22.04
C ILE A 60 -2.20 -9.24 21.79
N ALA A 61 -2.20 -10.57 21.96
CA ALA A 61 -1.04 -11.38 21.62
C ALA A 61 -0.81 -11.42 20.09
N PRO A 62 0.44 -11.34 19.60
CA PRO A 62 0.73 -11.34 18.16
C PRO A 62 0.19 -12.56 17.42
N LEU A 63 0.30 -13.75 18.02
CA LEU A 63 -0.22 -15.00 17.46
C LEU A 63 -1.74 -14.96 17.30
N THR A 64 -2.47 -14.46 18.31
CA THR A 64 -3.92 -14.29 18.23
C THR A 64 -4.31 -13.33 17.12
N ALA A 65 -3.57 -12.23 16.93
CA ALA A 65 -3.80 -11.34 15.80
C ALA A 65 -3.55 -12.03 14.44
N GLY A 66 -2.55 -12.90 14.34
CA GLY A 66 -2.31 -13.75 13.17
C GLY A 66 -3.46 -14.72 12.87
N GLU A 67 -4.02 -15.36 13.90
CA GLU A 67 -5.20 -16.24 13.75
C GLU A 67 -6.44 -15.49 13.26
N ILE A 68 -6.66 -14.28 13.77
CA ILE A 68 -7.74 -13.40 13.30
C ILE A 68 -7.50 -13.04 11.83
N ALA A 69 -6.27 -12.69 11.44
CA ALA A 69 -5.95 -12.40 10.03
C ALA A 69 -6.27 -13.59 9.12
N ARG A 70 -5.86 -14.80 9.52
CA ARG A 70 -6.17 -16.05 8.81
C ARG A 70 -7.68 -16.23 8.64
N THR A 71 -8.45 -15.99 9.69
CA THR A 71 -9.93 -16.12 9.66
C THR A 71 -10.58 -15.21 8.62
N PHE A 72 -10.02 -14.01 8.40
CA PHE A 72 -10.49 -13.07 7.38
C PHE A 72 -9.84 -13.25 6.00
N GLY A 73 -9.02 -14.29 5.80
CA GLY A 73 -8.29 -14.54 4.56
C GLY A 73 -7.28 -13.44 4.23
N ILE A 74 -6.68 -12.84 5.26
CA ILE A 74 -5.67 -11.80 5.14
C ILE A 74 -4.29 -12.44 5.32
N ARG A 75 -3.43 -12.31 4.32
CA ARG A 75 -2.05 -12.80 4.36
C ARG A 75 -1.15 -11.81 5.08
N VAL A 76 -0.34 -12.27 6.04
CA VAL A 76 0.52 -11.39 6.85
C VAL A 76 1.98 -11.72 6.59
N TYR A 77 2.65 -10.89 5.78
CA TYR A 77 4.10 -10.99 5.60
C TYR A 77 4.80 -10.29 6.76
N THR A 78 5.74 -10.98 7.40
CA THR A 78 6.48 -10.45 8.54
C THR A 78 7.93 -10.21 8.14
N ILE A 79 8.46 -9.03 8.42
CA ILE A 79 9.82 -8.62 8.10
C ILE A 79 10.52 -8.19 9.40
N GLY A 80 11.51 -8.98 9.82
CA GLY A 80 12.40 -8.65 10.93
C GLY A 80 13.54 -7.74 10.46
N VAL A 81 13.70 -6.56 11.07
CA VAL A 81 14.76 -5.60 10.75
C VAL A 81 15.82 -5.62 11.84
N GLY A 82 17.07 -5.87 11.47
CA GLY A 82 18.18 -5.77 12.42
C GLY A 82 19.34 -6.69 12.08
N THR A 83 20.51 -6.31 12.57
CA THR A 83 21.71 -7.16 12.51
C THR A 83 21.67 -8.23 13.61
N ILE A 84 22.16 -9.42 13.31
CA ILE A 84 22.31 -10.51 14.29
C ILE A 84 23.48 -10.16 15.22
N GLY A 85 23.28 -10.26 16.53
CA GLY A 85 24.33 -10.09 17.54
C GLY A 85 24.05 -8.95 18.52
N MET A 86 25.11 -8.26 18.90
CA MET A 86 25.07 -7.24 19.97
C MET A 86 24.97 -5.83 19.38
N ALA A 87 24.01 -5.04 19.85
CA ALA A 87 23.89 -3.63 19.51
C ALA A 87 24.05 -2.74 20.76
N PRO A 88 24.70 -1.57 20.65
CA PRO A 88 24.84 -0.64 21.77
C PRO A 88 23.49 0.01 22.09
N TYR A 89 22.92 -0.32 23.25
CA TYR A 89 21.67 0.23 23.76
C TYR A 89 21.92 1.31 24.83
N PRO A 90 21.26 2.49 24.75
CA PRO A 90 21.46 3.57 25.71
C PRO A 90 20.72 3.32 27.03
N PHE A 91 21.45 3.30 28.14
CA PHE A 91 20.92 3.27 29.51
C PHE A 91 21.05 4.65 30.15
N LYS A 92 19.94 5.17 30.68
CA LYS A 92 19.96 6.39 31.50
C LYS A 92 20.46 6.04 32.91
N THR A 93 21.65 6.51 33.25
CA THR A 93 22.21 6.42 34.62
C THR A 93 22.18 7.81 35.28
N PRO A 94 22.27 7.91 36.62
CA PRO A 94 22.38 9.20 37.31
C PRO A 94 23.57 10.07 36.87
N PHE A 95 24.55 9.47 36.17
CA PHE A 95 25.77 10.13 35.69
C PHE A 95 25.76 10.39 34.16
N GLY A 96 24.64 10.15 33.47
CA GLY A 96 24.49 10.34 32.03
C GLY A 96 24.04 9.09 31.28
N THR A 97 24.02 9.17 29.94
CA THR A 97 23.66 8.02 29.08
C THR A 97 24.89 7.12 28.88
N GLN A 98 24.84 5.88 29.36
CA GLN A 98 25.86 4.86 29.12
C GLN A 98 25.35 3.87 28.07
N TYR A 99 26.19 3.44 27.13
CA TYR A 99 25.82 2.46 26.11
C TYR A 99 26.33 1.09 26.51
N HIS A 100 25.43 0.12 26.66
CA HIS A 100 25.79 -1.28 26.86
C HIS A 100 25.42 -2.10 25.64
N ASN A 101 26.29 -3.02 25.26
CA ASN A 101 26.01 -3.98 24.21
C ASN A 101 24.96 -4.98 24.72
N MET A 102 23.78 -4.96 24.12
CA MET A 102 22.68 -5.86 24.42
C MET A 102 22.39 -6.71 23.17
N GLU A 103 22.01 -7.96 23.40
CA GLU A 103 21.62 -8.86 22.31
C GLU A 103 20.34 -8.31 21.66
N VAL A 104 20.34 -8.22 20.33
CA VAL A 104 19.16 -7.80 19.58
C VAL A 104 18.18 -8.97 19.57
N ASP A 105 17.32 -9.02 20.58
CA ASP A 105 16.22 -9.97 20.64
C ASP A 105 15.13 -9.57 19.63
N ILE A 106 14.99 -10.39 18.59
CA ILE A 106 13.83 -10.36 17.70
C ILE A 106 13.19 -11.74 17.83
N ASP A 107 11.88 -11.75 18.10
CA ASP A 107 11.12 -12.98 18.24
C ASP A 107 10.78 -13.55 16.85
N GLU A 108 11.83 -14.04 16.16
CA GLU A 108 11.73 -14.58 14.81
C GLU A 108 10.75 -15.76 14.75
N GLU A 109 10.68 -16.56 15.83
CA GLU A 109 9.77 -17.68 15.93
C GLU A 109 8.31 -17.21 15.88
N VAL A 110 7.94 -16.21 16.68
CA VAL A 110 6.57 -15.65 16.64
C VAL A 110 6.26 -15.02 15.28
N LEU A 111 7.21 -14.29 14.68
CA LEU A 111 7.00 -13.70 13.35
C LEU A 111 6.79 -14.78 12.28
N GLN A 112 7.60 -15.83 12.32
CA GLN A 112 7.48 -16.97 11.41
C GLN A 112 6.12 -17.65 11.58
N GLN A 113 5.70 -17.95 12.82
CA GLN A 113 4.40 -18.56 13.11
C GLN A 113 3.23 -17.73 12.58
N ILE A 114 3.27 -16.39 12.72
CA ILE A 114 2.21 -15.51 12.17
C ILE A 114 2.15 -15.61 10.64
N SER A 115 3.31 -15.56 9.99
CA SER A 115 3.36 -15.62 8.53
C SER A 115 2.89 -16.98 8.00
N GLU A 116 3.32 -18.07 8.61
CA GLU A 116 2.94 -19.43 8.23
C GLU A 116 1.45 -19.69 8.49
N ALA A 117 0.92 -19.22 9.63
CA ALA A 117 -0.49 -19.37 9.97
C ALA A 117 -1.41 -18.70 8.94
N THR A 118 -0.92 -17.67 8.25
CA THR A 118 -1.66 -16.87 7.27
C THR A 118 -1.28 -17.18 5.81
N ASP A 119 -0.53 -18.25 5.54
CA ASP A 119 -0.07 -18.63 4.19
C ASP A 119 0.79 -17.54 3.50
N ALA A 120 1.61 -16.87 4.31
CA ALA A 120 2.57 -15.86 3.92
C ALA A 120 4.00 -16.30 4.30
N LYS A 121 4.98 -15.42 4.05
CA LYS A 121 6.40 -15.70 4.33
C LYS A 121 6.99 -14.72 5.34
N TYR A 122 7.89 -15.23 6.17
CA TYR A 122 8.82 -14.44 6.96
C TYR A 122 10.04 -14.04 6.14
N PHE A 123 10.53 -12.82 6.35
CA PHE A 123 11.75 -12.31 5.76
C PHE A 123 12.61 -11.59 6.81
N ARG A 124 13.92 -11.69 6.65
CA ARG A 124 14.90 -10.93 7.45
C ARG A 124 15.54 -9.86 6.58
N ALA A 125 15.48 -8.61 7.03
CA ALA A 125 16.11 -7.47 6.38
C ALA A 125 17.30 -6.95 7.21
N THR A 126 18.52 -7.19 6.74
CA THR A 126 19.76 -6.67 7.34
C THR A 126 20.11 -5.27 6.85
N ASP A 127 19.61 -4.91 5.66
CA ASP A 127 19.90 -3.63 5.01
C ASP A 127 18.77 -3.18 4.09
N ASN A 128 18.86 -1.94 3.61
CA ASN A 128 17.86 -1.33 2.73
C ASN A 128 17.75 -2.00 1.35
N THR A 129 18.83 -2.60 0.84
CA THR A 129 18.84 -3.30 -0.44
C THR A 129 18.03 -4.59 -0.31
N LYS A 130 18.27 -5.34 0.75
CA LYS A 130 17.54 -6.57 1.08
C LYS A 130 16.06 -6.29 1.31
N LEU A 131 15.75 -5.20 2.03
CA LEU A 131 14.37 -4.77 2.21
C LEU A 131 13.67 -4.52 0.86
N LYS A 132 14.35 -3.86 -0.08
CA LYS A 132 13.82 -3.61 -1.43
C LYS A 132 13.60 -4.91 -2.22
N GLU A 133 14.51 -5.87 -2.11
CA GLU A 133 14.35 -7.19 -2.73
C GLU A 133 13.13 -7.94 -2.17
N ILE A 134 12.94 -7.91 -0.85
CA ILE A 134 11.79 -8.54 -0.18
C ILE A 134 10.48 -7.94 -0.70
N TYR A 135 10.37 -6.62 -0.77
CA TYR A 135 9.17 -5.98 -1.35
C TYR A 135 8.94 -6.37 -2.81
N ALA A 136 10.00 -6.54 -3.60
CA ALA A 136 9.89 -6.98 -4.99
C ALA A 136 9.46 -8.46 -5.10
N GLU A 137 9.83 -9.31 -4.14
CA GLU A 137 9.32 -10.69 -4.07
C GLU A 137 7.84 -10.71 -3.68
N ILE A 138 7.44 -9.94 -2.68
CA ILE A 138 6.04 -9.83 -2.25
C ILE A 138 5.17 -9.32 -3.41
N ASP A 139 5.60 -8.30 -4.16
CA ASP A 139 4.85 -7.80 -5.32
C ASP A 139 4.63 -8.87 -6.40
N LYS A 140 5.62 -9.76 -6.61
CA LYS A 140 5.48 -10.88 -7.56
C LYS A 140 4.46 -11.91 -7.10
N LEU A 141 4.46 -12.23 -5.81
CA LEU A 141 3.55 -13.20 -5.19
C LEU A 141 2.10 -12.67 -5.13
N GLU A 142 1.95 -11.37 -4.88
CA GLU A 142 0.66 -10.72 -4.61
C GLU A 142 0.02 -10.05 -5.82
N LYS A 143 0.63 -10.23 -7.00
CA LYS A 143 0.21 -9.56 -8.23
C LYS A 143 -1.22 -9.95 -8.63
N THR A 144 -2.16 -9.17 -8.16
CA THR A 144 -3.56 -9.29 -8.55
C THR A 144 -3.72 -8.63 -9.91
N LYS A 145 -4.25 -9.35 -10.91
CA LYS A 145 -4.64 -8.76 -12.19
C LYS A 145 -5.77 -7.76 -11.92
N ILE A 146 -5.42 -6.48 -11.77
CA ILE A 146 -6.41 -5.41 -11.70
C ILE A 146 -6.92 -5.22 -13.14
N GLU A 147 -8.11 -5.73 -13.43
CA GLU A 147 -8.85 -5.33 -14.63
C GLU A 147 -9.29 -3.88 -14.43
N VAL A 148 -8.42 -2.94 -14.81
CA VAL A 148 -8.77 -1.54 -14.83
C VAL A 148 -9.76 -1.35 -15.98
N THR A 149 -11.05 -1.30 -15.65
CA THR A 149 -12.08 -0.84 -16.59
C THR A 149 -11.82 0.64 -16.85
N LYS A 150 -10.96 0.94 -17.83
CA LYS A 150 -10.75 2.31 -18.31
C LYS A 150 -12.04 2.77 -18.97
N PHE A 151 -12.84 3.56 -18.26
CA PHE A 151 -13.91 4.34 -18.87
C PHE A 151 -13.29 5.41 -19.77
N LYS A 152 -13.05 5.07 -21.04
CA LYS A 152 -12.72 6.08 -22.07
C LYS A 152 -14.00 6.86 -22.36
N ARG A 153 -14.08 8.08 -21.82
CA ARG A 153 -15.15 9.03 -22.18
C ARG A 153 -14.81 9.68 -23.52
N TYR A 154 -15.34 9.14 -24.60
CA TYR A 154 -15.30 9.80 -25.90
C TYR A 154 -16.22 11.01 -25.86
N THR A 155 -15.68 12.20 -26.17
CA THR A 155 -16.50 13.39 -26.38
C THR A 155 -16.72 13.54 -27.87
N GLU A 156 -17.94 13.31 -28.32
CA GLU A 156 -18.33 13.45 -29.72
C GLU A 156 -18.41 14.93 -30.11
N ARG A 157 -17.41 15.41 -30.87
CA ARG A 157 -17.37 16.78 -31.41
C ARG A 157 -17.89 16.89 -32.87
N TYR A 158 -18.50 15.83 -33.41
CA TYR A 158 -18.95 15.81 -34.82
C TYR A 158 -20.11 16.77 -35.11
N LEU A 159 -20.89 17.13 -34.09
CA LEU A 159 -22.10 17.96 -34.22
C LEU A 159 -21.79 19.35 -34.81
N ASN A 160 -20.66 19.96 -34.42
CA ASN A 160 -20.21 21.24 -34.96
C ASN A 160 -19.85 21.14 -36.45
N PHE A 161 -19.22 20.04 -36.86
CA PHE A 161 -18.86 19.80 -38.27
C PHE A 161 -20.09 19.44 -39.11
N ALA A 162 -21.03 18.68 -38.55
CA ALA A 162 -22.29 18.33 -39.22
C ALA A 162 -23.17 19.56 -39.47
N LEU A 163 -23.26 20.49 -38.50
CA LEU A 163 -23.97 21.76 -38.67
C LEU A 163 -23.33 22.63 -39.75
N LEU A 164 -21.99 22.74 -39.77
CA LEU A 164 -21.27 23.47 -40.82
C LEU A 164 -21.51 22.88 -42.21
N GLY A 165 -21.46 21.55 -42.35
CA GLY A 165 -21.73 20.86 -43.61
C GLY A 165 -23.17 21.07 -44.10
N THR A 166 -24.14 21.00 -43.18
CA THR A 166 -25.56 21.22 -43.49
C THR A 166 -25.82 22.66 -43.92
N ALA A 167 -25.18 23.63 -43.25
CA ALA A 167 -25.28 25.05 -43.62
C ALA A 167 -24.73 25.32 -45.01
N LEU A 168 -23.58 24.72 -45.37
CA LEU A 168 -22.98 24.81 -46.70
C LEU A 168 -23.89 24.24 -47.80
N LEU A 169 -24.51 23.08 -47.56
CA LEU A 169 -25.47 22.47 -48.50
C LEU A 169 -26.72 23.32 -48.69
N LEU A 170 -27.27 23.90 -47.61
CA LEU A 170 -28.42 24.80 -47.71
C LEU A 170 -28.08 26.08 -48.48
N LEU A 171 -26.85 26.59 -48.30
CA LEU A 171 -26.36 27.77 -49.00
C LEU A 171 -26.19 27.50 -50.50
N GLU A 172 -25.67 26.32 -50.87
CA GLU A 172 -25.62 25.86 -52.25
C GLU A 172 -27.03 25.81 -52.88
N LEU A 173 -27.98 25.18 -52.18
CA LEU A 173 -29.35 25.03 -52.67
C LEU A 173 -30.03 26.38 -52.89
N LEU A 174 -29.84 27.33 -51.96
CA LEU A 174 -30.33 28.70 -52.08
C LEU A 174 -29.67 29.44 -53.25
N LEU A 175 -28.35 29.34 -53.42
CA LEU A 175 -27.65 29.96 -54.55
C LEU A 175 -28.14 29.40 -55.89
N ARG A 176 -28.38 28.08 -55.96
CA ARG A 176 -28.92 27.41 -57.14
C ARG A 176 -30.35 27.85 -57.47
N LEU A 177 -31.19 28.04 -56.46
CA LEU A 177 -32.59 28.45 -56.66
C LEU A 177 -32.75 29.95 -56.95
N THR A 178 -31.85 30.79 -56.41
CA THR A 178 -32.03 32.26 -56.41
C THR A 178 -31.13 32.97 -57.42
N PHE A 179 -29.88 32.55 -57.57
CA PHE A 179 -28.87 33.30 -58.34
C PHE A 179 -28.45 32.61 -59.65
N PHE A 180 -28.37 31.27 -59.65
CA PHE A 180 -28.05 30.45 -60.83
C PHE A 180 -29.28 29.69 -61.34
N ARG A 181 -30.35 30.41 -61.70
CA ARG A 181 -31.43 29.82 -62.51
C ARG A 181 -30.89 29.48 -63.90
N THR A 182 -30.26 28.32 -64.05
CA THR A 182 -30.14 27.68 -65.36
C THR A 182 -31.50 27.04 -65.66
N LEU A 183 -32.39 27.84 -66.22
CA LEU A 183 -33.48 27.34 -67.04
C LEU A 183 -32.85 26.61 -68.24
N PRO A 184 -33.23 25.35 -68.54
CA PRO A 184 -32.99 24.81 -69.87
C PRO A 184 -33.76 25.61 -70.94
#